data_AF-A0A935XM24-F1
#
_entry.id   AF-A0A935XM24-F1
#
_cell.length_a   1.000
_cell.length_b   1.000
_cell.length_c   1.000
_cell.angle_alpha   90.00
_cell.angle_beta   90.00
_cell.angle_gamma   90.00
#
_symmetry.space_group_name_H-M   'P 1'
#
loop_
_entity.id
_entity.type
_entity.pdbx_description
1 polymer ?
#
loop_
_entity_poly.entity_id
_entity_poly.type
_entity_poly.pdbx_seq_one_letter_code
_entity_poly.pdbx_strand_id
1 'polypeptide(L)'
;MSDFLAFVDVGFRHIVALDAADHVLFLLALAAIYRGRDWRALLWVVTAFTVGHSLTLLLAVTTQLVLPREIVEFLIPVTIVLTGLENLLARQRAESGRTSGHRSVLAGIFGLVHGAGFADYLRSLFVDELALPLLGFNVGIECGQLVVLAVAFGCFWVGDRLLAVAPHRVVRGAPFQARLAGVSAVVTAVAVVWGLGTMAGLRGGRWTRVGHVARVAAAGSAVLLSVGSAVAGAHPIHTTLTVLSHDAARGTIDVSIRAFADDFSAAVARAAGKPAPRDSTVTADDVTRYVQARLTIDGVRLEPCGVQRTADAYLLCFRARVPSGVTTLRARNLLLTEVHRDQVNIVQVQGASARRTHVFTASSKLMVLGAR
;
A
#
# COMPACT_ATOMS: atom_id res chain seq x y z
N MET A 1 -10.62 -1.09 18.72
CA MET A 1 -10.59 -2.39 18.03
C MET A 1 -9.41 -3.20 18.58
N SER A 2 -9.34 -4.53 18.42
CA SER A 2 -8.11 -5.24 18.76
C SER A 2 -7.01 -4.86 17.75
N ASP A 3 -5.75 -4.88 18.18
CA ASP A 3 -4.61 -4.55 17.31
C ASP A 3 -4.56 -5.43 16.08
N PHE A 4 -4.87 -6.72 16.25
CA PHE A 4 -5.00 -7.67 15.15
C PHE A 4 -5.96 -7.17 14.06
N LEU A 5 -7.20 -6.82 14.43
CA LEU A 5 -8.21 -6.37 13.47
C LEU A 5 -7.87 -5.02 12.82
N ALA A 6 -7.17 -4.13 13.54
CA ALA A 6 -6.67 -2.89 12.97
C ALA A 6 -5.66 -3.16 11.84
N PHE A 7 -4.72 -4.06 12.08
CA PHE A 7 -3.74 -4.42 11.06
C PHE A 7 -4.32 -5.28 9.93
N VAL A 8 -5.38 -6.06 10.19
CA VAL A 8 -6.17 -6.70 9.11
C VAL A 8 -6.75 -5.65 8.16
N ASP A 9 -7.33 -4.55 8.66
CA ASP A 9 -7.84 -3.47 7.80
C ASP A 9 -6.71 -2.79 7.01
N VAL A 10 -5.57 -2.54 7.64
CA VAL A 10 -4.39 -1.96 6.96
C VAL A 10 -3.87 -2.89 5.85
N GLY A 11 -3.73 -4.19 6.12
CA GLY A 11 -3.29 -5.17 5.13
C GLY A 11 -4.30 -5.39 4.00
N PHE A 12 -5.60 -5.37 4.31
CA PHE A 12 -6.65 -5.48 3.31
C PHE A 12 -6.62 -4.29 2.35
N ARG A 13 -6.53 -3.06 2.88
CA ARG A 13 -6.42 -1.85 2.06
C ARG A 13 -5.14 -1.82 1.26
N HIS A 14 -4.04 -2.39 1.79
CA HIS A 14 -2.76 -2.48 1.09
C HIS A 14 -2.84 -3.25 -0.23
N ILE A 15 -3.85 -4.12 -0.40
CA ILE A 15 -4.06 -4.87 -1.65
C ILE A 15 -5.19 -4.28 -2.49
N VAL A 16 -6.27 -3.78 -1.87
CA VAL A 16 -7.50 -3.39 -2.57
C VAL A 16 -7.53 -1.92 -2.97
N ALA A 17 -6.73 -1.05 -2.34
CA ALA A 17 -6.69 0.37 -2.67
C ALA A 17 -6.23 0.62 -4.11
N LEU A 18 -6.67 1.73 -4.70
CA LEU A 18 -6.24 2.12 -6.06
C LEU A 18 -4.74 2.44 -6.10
N ASP A 19 -4.18 2.89 -4.99
CA ASP A 19 -2.74 3.13 -4.81
C ASP A 19 -1.95 1.81 -4.65
N ALA A 20 -2.63 0.66 -4.54
CA ALA A 20 -2.02 -0.68 -4.60
C ALA A 20 -2.11 -1.31 -6.01
N ALA A 21 -2.05 -0.46 -7.03
CA ALA A 21 -2.22 -0.89 -8.42
C ALA A 21 -1.18 -1.93 -8.86
N ASP A 22 0.01 -1.92 -8.27
CA ASP A 22 1.05 -2.91 -8.50
C ASP A 22 0.59 -4.33 -8.13
N HIS A 23 0.02 -4.51 -6.94
CA HIS A 23 -0.55 -5.77 -6.46
C HIS A 23 -1.73 -6.20 -7.31
N VAL A 24 -2.64 -5.27 -7.64
CA VAL A 24 -3.79 -5.58 -8.49
C VAL A 24 -3.35 -6.02 -9.89
N LEU A 25 -2.42 -5.29 -10.53
CA LEU A 25 -1.89 -5.65 -11.85
C LEU A 25 -1.17 -7.01 -11.81
N PHE A 26 -0.35 -7.24 -10.78
CA PHE A 26 0.34 -8.51 -10.60
C PHE A 26 -0.64 -9.68 -10.40
N LEU A 27 -1.66 -9.53 -9.56
CA LEU A 27 -2.70 -10.53 -9.34
C LEU A 27 -3.52 -10.81 -10.61
N LEU A 28 -3.83 -9.77 -11.40
CA LEU A 28 -4.49 -9.93 -12.70
C LEU A 28 -3.61 -10.72 -13.68
N ALA A 29 -2.30 -10.44 -13.73
CA ALA A 29 -1.37 -11.21 -14.52
C ALA A 29 -1.32 -12.68 -14.06
N LEU A 30 -1.17 -12.94 -12.76
CA LEU A 30 -1.19 -14.31 -12.22
C LEU A 30 -2.49 -15.04 -12.57
N ALA A 31 -3.65 -14.40 -12.35
CA ALA A 31 -4.96 -15.00 -12.54
C ALA A 31 -5.29 -15.31 -14.01
N ALA A 32 -4.77 -14.53 -14.97
CA ALA A 32 -5.15 -14.60 -16.38
C ALA A 32 -5.02 -16.02 -16.99
N ILE A 33 -3.98 -16.76 -16.57
CA ILE A 33 -3.65 -18.09 -17.08
C ILE A 33 -4.47 -19.23 -16.44
N TYR A 34 -5.14 -18.98 -15.32
CA TYR A 34 -5.92 -19.99 -14.62
C TYR A 34 -7.37 -20.00 -15.11
N ARG A 35 -7.98 -21.19 -15.10
CA ARG A 35 -9.43 -21.36 -15.27
C ARG A 35 -10.09 -21.52 -13.91
N GLY A 36 -11.41 -21.36 -13.83
CA GLY A 36 -12.15 -21.56 -12.57
C GLY A 36 -11.93 -22.94 -11.93
N ARG A 37 -11.68 -23.97 -12.74
CA ARG A 37 -11.32 -25.32 -12.25
C ARG A 37 -9.94 -25.40 -11.58
N ASP A 38 -9.04 -24.46 -11.85
CA ASP A 38 -7.66 -24.43 -11.35
C ASP A 38 -7.52 -23.58 -10.07
N TRP A 39 -8.62 -23.24 -9.40
CA TRP A 39 -8.63 -22.34 -8.25
C TRP A 39 -7.66 -22.75 -7.14
N ARG A 40 -7.50 -24.06 -6.88
CA ARG A 40 -6.55 -24.58 -5.89
C ARG A 40 -5.10 -24.25 -6.24
N ALA A 41 -4.73 -24.39 -7.50
CA ALA A 41 -3.39 -24.07 -7.96
C ALA A 41 -3.13 -22.57 -7.84
N LEU A 42 -4.11 -21.74 -8.20
CA LEU A 42 -4.02 -20.29 -8.04
C LEU A 42 -3.87 -19.88 -6.57
N LEU A 43 -4.64 -20.48 -5.66
CA LEU A 43 -4.50 -20.22 -4.22
C LEU A 43 -3.07 -20.47 -3.74
N TRP A 44 -2.46 -21.59 -4.10
CA TRP A 44 -1.06 -21.86 -3.76
C TRP A 44 -0.09 -20.83 -4.32
N VAL A 45 -0.34 -20.28 -5.51
CA VAL A 45 0.50 -19.24 -6.10
C VAL A 45 0.37 -17.93 -5.34
N VAL A 46 -0.85 -17.50 -5.02
CA VAL A 46 -1.05 -16.23 -4.30
C VAL A 46 -0.63 -16.31 -2.85
N THR A 47 -0.82 -17.44 -2.18
CA THR A 47 -0.29 -17.65 -0.83
C THR A 47 1.24 -17.70 -0.85
N ALA A 48 1.87 -18.28 -1.87
CA ALA A 48 3.33 -18.25 -1.99
C ALA A 48 3.86 -16.81 -2.13
N PHE A 49 3.17 -15.96 -2.90
CA PHE A 49 3.44 -14.52 -2.96
C PHE A 49 3.33 -13.88 -1.58
N THR A 50 2.24 -14.14 -0.83
CA THR A 50 2.04 -13.62 0.53
C THR A 50 3.15 -14.06 1.47
N VAL A 51 3.60 -15.31 1.39
CA VAL A 51 4.71 -15.83 2.21
C VAL A 51 6.01 -15.11 1.91
N GLY A 52 6.35 -14.94 0.62
CA GLY A 52 7.53 -14.16 0.22
C GLY A 52 7.45 -12.71 0.70
N HIS A 53 6.31 -12.07 0.49
CA HIS A 53 6.05 -10.70 0.95
C HIS A 53 6.23 -10.56 2.46
N SER A 54 5.61 -11.47 3.22
CA SER A 54 5.68 -11.52 4.68
C SER A 54 7.11 -11.71 5.18
N LEU A 55 7.91 -12.51 4.48
CA LEU A 55 9.30 -12.77 4.85
C LEU A 55 10.14 -11.49 4.72
N THR A 56 10.01 -10.73 3.63
CA THR A 56 10.71 -9.45 3.50
C THR A 56 10.29 -8.45 4.57
N LEU A 57 8.99 -8.35 4.88
CA LEU A 57 8.51 -7.48 5.95
C LEU A 57 9.08 -7.88 7.31
N LEU A 58 9.10 -9.18 7.62
CA LEU A 58 9.68 -9.68 8.86
C LEU A 58 11.17 -9.34 8.95
N LEU A 59 11.93 -9.53 7.87
CA LEU A 59 13.35 -9.20 7.81
C LEU A 59 13.57 -7.70 7.99
N ALA A 60 12.81 -6.84 7.30
CA ALA A 60 12.93 -5.39 7.41
C ALA A 60 12.75 -4.90 8.85
N VAL A 61 11.82 -5.49 9.60
CA VAL A 61 11.58 -5.10 10.99
C VAL A 61 12.63 -5.71 11.94
N THR A 62 13.07 -6.95 11.72
CA THR A 62 13.96 -7.67 12.65
C THR A 62 15.45 -7.41 12.44
N THR A 63 15.90 -7.26 11.19
CA THR A 63 17.33 -7.14 10.84
C THR A 63 17.73 -5.75 10.36
N GLN A 64 16.78 -4.80 10.32
CA GLN A 64 16.99 -3.46 9.75
C GLN A 64 17.50 -3.51 8.30
N LEU A 65 17.05 -4.49 7.53
CA LEU A 65 17.37 -4.58 6.10
C LEU A 65 16.77 -3.36 5.37
N VAL A 66 17.64 -2.44 4.94
CA VAL A 66 17.26 -1.29 4.11
C VAL A 66 17.66 -1.58 2.68
N LEU A 67 16.67 -1.68 1.79
CA LEU A 67 16.88 -1.82 0.35
C LEU A 67 16.68 -0.46 -0.32
N PRO A 68 17.54 -0.07 -1.28
CA PRO A 68 17.35 1.20 -1.99
C PRO A 68 15.98 1.22 -2.67
N ARG A 69 15.15 2.19 -2.28
CA ARG A 69 13.76 2.31 -2.74
C ARG A 69 13.68 2.36 -4.26
N GLU A 70 14.62 3.06 -4.88
CA GLU A 70 14.79 3.18 -6.33
C GLU A 70 14.89 1.84 -7.05
N ILE A 71 15.62 0.89 -6.45
CA ILE A 71 15.81 -0.45 -7.01
C ILE A 71 14.52 -1.24 -6.85
N VAL A 72 13.89 -1.18 -5.69
CA VAL A 72 12.65 -1.89 -5.40
C VAL A 72 11.52 -1.43 -6.33
N GLU A 73 11.33 -0.12 -6.46
CA GLU A 73 10.31 0.48 -7.34
C GLU A 73 10.54 0.17 -8.82
N PHE A 74 11.78 -0.09 -9.23
CA PHE A 74 12.08 -0.57 -10.58
C PHE A 74 11.82 -2.08 -10.73
N LEU A 75 12.14 -2.89 -9.71
CA LEU A 75 11.98 -4.33 -9.78
C LEU A 75 10.50 -4.77 -9.76
N ILE A 76 9.62 -4.05 -9.06
CA ILE A 76 8.18 -4.37 -9.02
C ILE A 76 7.57 -4.45 -10.45
N PRO A 77 7.62 -3.42 -11.31
CA PRO A 77 7.11 -3.52 -12.67
C PRO A 77 7.82 -4.59 -13.50
N VAL A 78 9.12 -4.85 -13.25
CA VAL A 78 9.85 -5.95 -13.92
C VAL A 78 9.21 -7.30 -13.61
N THR A 79 8.85 -7.58 -12.36
CA THR A 79 8.18 -8.85 -12.01
C THR A 79 6.82 -9.02 -12.69
N ILE A 80 6.07 -7.93 -12.87
CA ILE A 80 4.78 -7.94 -13.59
C ILE A 80 5.00 -8.20 -15.08
N VAL A 81 5.99 -7.55 -15.70
CA VAL A 81 6.38 -7.78 -17.09
C VAL A 81 6.77 -9.24 -17.31
N LEU A 82 7.63 -9.79 -16.44
CA LEU A 82 8.07 -11.19 -16.52
C LEU A 82 6.86 -12.14 -16.45
N THR A 83 5.92 -11.90 -15.54
CA THR A 83 4.70 -12.72 -15.38
C THR A 83 3.81 -12.67 -16.63
N GLY A 84 3.56 -11.46 -17.16
CA GLY A 84 2.75 -11.31 -18.37
C GLY A 84 3.41 -11.91 -19.61
N LEU A 85 4.74 -11.79 -19.76
CA LEU A 85 5.48 -12.46 -20.83
C LEU A 85 5.44 -13.99 -20.68
N GLU A 86 5.64 -14.51 -19.47
CA GLU A 86 5.56 -15.94 -19.19
C GLU A 86 4.17 -16.49 -19.57
N ASN A 87 3.10 -15.77 -19.25
CA ASN A 87 1.75 -16.11 -19.67
C ASN A 87 1.59 -16.18 -21.20
N LEU A 88 2.11 -15.20 -21.93
CA LEU A 88 2.05 -15.16 -23.39
C LEU A 88 2.82 -16.32 -24.03
N LEU A 89 3.96 -16.69 -23.46
CA LEU A 89 4.78 -17.81 -23.91
C LEU A 89 4.17 -19.17 -23.52
N ALA A 90 3.47 -19.25 -22.38
CA ALA A 90 2.86 -20.48 -21.87
C ALA A 90 1.45 -20.76 -22.41
N ARG A 91 0.90 -19.90 -23.30
CA ARG A 91 -0.48 -19.99 -23.82
C ARG A 91 -0.90 -21.38 -24.28
N GLN A 92 -0.07 -22.04 -25.09
CA GLN A 92 -0.34 -23.39 -25.61
C GLN A 92 -0.32 -24.45 -24.51
N ARG A 93 0.59 -24.32 -23.53
CA ARG A 93 0.67 -25.25 -22.38
C ARG A 93 -0.53 -25.07 -21.45
N ALA A 94 -1.00 -23.83 -21.26
CA ALA A 94 -2.18 -23.52 -20.47
C ALA A 94 -3.45 -24.17 -21.03
N GLU A 95 -3.58 -24.31 -22.36
CA GLU A 95 -4.70 -25.07 -22.96
C GLU A 95 -4.71 -26.53 -22.54
N SER A 96 -3.54 -27.14 -22.45
CA SER A 96 -3.37 -28.54 -22.06
C SER A 96 -3.62 -28.80 -20.57
N GLY A 97 -3.90 -27.76 -19.77
CA GLY A 97 -4.19 -27.88 -18.34
C GLY A 97 -2.98 -28.18 -17.46
N ARG A 98 -1.75 -28.14 -18.01
CA ARG A 98 -0.52 -28.30 -17.23
C ARG A 98 -0.11 -26.96 -16.62
N THR A 99 -0.53 -26.72 -15.38
CA THR A 99 0.05 -25.66 -14.54
C THR A 99 1.32 -26.20 -13.90
N SER A 100 2.44 -25.49 -14.01
CA SER A 100 3.73 -25.96 -13.50
C SER A 100 4.02 -25.36 -12.12
N GLY A 101 4.52 -26.19 -11.20
CA GLY A 101 4.79 -25.81 -9.79
C GLY A 101 5.82 -24.68 -9.62
N HIS A 102 6.64 -24.40 -10.64
CA HIS A 102 7.59 -23.29 -10.61
C HIS A 102 6.92 -21.92 -10.44
N ARG A 103 5.63 -21.79 -10.80
CA ARG A 103 4.90 -20.53 -10.66
C ARG A 103 4.70 -20.10 -9.21
N SER A 104 4.51 -21.04 -8.29
CA SER A 104 4.47 -20.74 -6.85
C SER A 104 5.83 -20.23 -6.36
N VAL A 105 6.93 -20.81 -6.85
CA VAL A 105 8.29 -20.37 -6.51
C VAL A 105 8.55 -18.95 -7.04
N LEU A 106 8.24 -18.69 -8.31
CA LEU A 106 8.37 -17.35 -8.90
C LEU A 106 7.51 -16.33 -8.16
N ALA A 107 6.25 -16.67 -7.86
CA ALA A 107 5.37 -15.79 -7.11
C ALA A 107 5.91 -15.48 -5.71
N GLY A 108 6.50 -16.46 -5.02
CA GLY A 108 7.19 -16.22 -3.74
C GLY A 108 8.40 -15.29 -3.88
N ILE A 109 9.24 -15.48 -4.91
CA ILE A 109 10.37 -14.58 -5.19
C ILE A 109 9.88 -13.16 -5.49
N PHE A 110 8.83 -13.02 -6.29
CA PHE A 110 8.24 -11.72 -6.60
C PHE A 110 7.58 -11.09 -5.37
N GLY A 111 7.00 -11.91 -4.48
CA GLY A 111 6.53 -11.50 -3.17
C GLY A 111 7.63 -10.84 -2.34
N LEU A 112 8.85 -11.39 -2.34
CA LEU A 112 9.98 -10.77 -1.64
C LEU A 112 10.25 -9.34 -2.13
N VAL A 113 10.17 -9.12 -3.45
CA VAL A 113 10.38 -7.80 -4.07
C VAL A 113 9.27 -6.82 -3.71
N HIS A 114 8.00 -7.25 -3.80
CA HIS A 114 6.87 -6.37 -3.45
C HIS A 114 6.86 -6.02 -1.96
N GLY A 115 7.17 -6.99 -1.10
CA GLY A 115 7.29 -6.76 0.35
C GLY A 115 8.38 -5.75 0.71
N ALA A 116 9.44 -5.65 -0.09
CA ALA A 116 10.48 -4.63 0.10
C ALA A 116 9.94 -3.21 -0.12
N GLY A 117 8.93 -3.03 -0.98
CA GLY A 117 8.34 -1.72 -1.27
C GLY A 117 7.57 -1.14 -0.08
N PHE A 118 7.20 -1.99 0.88
CA PHE A 118 6.44 -1.64 2.08
C PHE A 118 7.21 -1.87 3.40
N ALA A 119 8.43 -2.41 3.30
CA ALA A 119 9.29 -2.77 4.42
C ALA A 119 9.61 -1.58 5.34
N ASP A 120 10.14 -0.50 4.78
CA ASP A 120 10.48 0.72 5.53
C ASP A 120 9.25 1.36 6.14
N TYR A 121 8.13 1.28 5.41
CA TYR A 121 6.84 1.72 5.91
C TYR A 121 6.47 1.02 7.21
N LEU A 122 6.47 -0.31 7.17
CA LEU A 122 5.97 -1.13 8.26
C LEU A 122 6.90 -1.08 9.48
N ARG A 123 8.22 -0.98 9.25
CA ARG A 123 9.23 -0.72 10.29
C ARG A 123 8.95 0.57 11.05
N SER A 124 8.36 1.56 10.40
CA SER A 124 8.02 2.82 11.08
C SER A 124 6.89 2.67 12.10
N LEU A 125 6.03 1.67 11.94
CA LEU A 125 4.80 1.50 12.72
C LEU A 125 4.92 0.58 13.92
N PHE A 126 6.01 -0.17 14.04
CA PHE A 126 6.21 -1.09 15.15
C PHE A 126 7.15 -0.49 16.18
N VAL A 127 6.61 -0.31 17.39
CA VAL A 127 7.35 0.27 18.52
C VAL A 127 7.69 -0.81 19.54
N ASP A 128 6.78 -1.76 19.83
CA ASP A 128 6.98 -2.72 20.96
C ASP A 128 6.52 -4.18 20.71
N GLU A 129 5.57 -4.44 19.81
CA GLU A 129 4.91 -5.75 19.62
C GLU A 129 4.77 -6.07 18.13
N LEU A 130 5.60 -6.98 17.60
CA LEU A 130 5.69 -7.27 16.16
C LEU A 130 4.76 -8.39 15.69
N ALA A 131 4.64 -9.46 16.47
CA ALA A 131 4.06 -10.71 15.98
C ALA A 131 2.57 -10.59 15.64
N LEU A 132 1.76 -10.08 16.57
CA LEU A 132 0.30 -10.03 16.39
C LEU A 132 -0.16 -9.06 15.30
N PRO A 133 0.37 -7.82 15.21
CA PRO A 133 -0.05 -6.94 14.13
C PRO A 133 0.58 -7.28 12.77
N LEU A 134 1.78 -7.89 12.72
CA LEU A 134 2.29 -8.47 11.46
C LEU A 134 1.42 -9.63 10.97
N LEU A 135 0.96 -10.50 11.88
CA LEU A 135 0.02 -11.56 11.55
C LEU A 135 -1.31 -10.99 11.03
N GLY A 136 -1.88 -9.99 11.72
CA GLY A 136 -3.09 -9.29 11.29
C GLY A 136 -2.93 -8.68 9.89
N PHE A 137 -1.82 -8.01 9.64
CA PHE A 137 -1.50 -7.43 8.34
C PHE A 137 -1.47 -8.48 7.22
N ASN A 138 -0.79 -9.61 7.42
CA ASN A 138 -0.71 -10.67 6.41
C ASN A 138 -2.06 -11.37 6.18
N VAL A 139 -2.90 -11.53 7.22
CA VAL A 139 -4.28 -12.00 7.07
C VAL A 139 -5.09 -11.02 6.22
N GLY A 140 -4.93 -9.71 6.46
CA GLY A 140 -5.52 -8.65 5.65
C GLY A 140 -5.12 -8.74 4.18
N ILE A 141 -3.82 -8.95 3.92
CA ILE A 141 -3.27 -9.15 2.56
C ILE A 141 -3.94 -10.33 1.87
N GLU A 142 -3.97 -11.50 2.50
CA GLU A 142 -4.55 -12.70 1.90
C GLU A 142 -6.05 -12.48 1.60
N CYS A 143 -6.80 -11.88 2.53
CA CYS A 143 -8.20 -11.52 2.32
C CYS A 143 -8.38 -10.55 1.14
N GLY A 144 -7.53 -9.53 1.03
CA GLY A 144 -7.54 -8.57 -0.08
C GLY A 144 -7.28 -9.24 -1.43
N GLN A 145 -6.29 -10.13 -1.49
CA GLN A 145 -5.98 -10.91 -2.70
C GLN A 145 -7.19 -11.75 -3.13
N LEU A 146 -7.84 -12.45 -2.19
CA LEU A 146 -9.03 -13.25 -2.50
C LEU A 146 -10.17 -12.41 -3.07
N VAL A 147 -10.40 -11.20 -2.55
CA VAL A 147 -11.42 -10.28 -3.08
C VAL A 147 -11.06 -9.83 -4.50
N VAL A 148 -9.81 -9.42 -4.74
CA VAL A 148 -9.34 -9.02 -6.07
C VAL A 148 -9.48 -10.16 -7.08
N LEU A 149 -9.10 -11.38 -6.69
CA LEU A 149 -9.26 -12.57 -7.52
C LEU A 149 -10.73 -12.86 -7.82
N ALA A 150 -11.61 -12.79 -6.82
CA ALA A 150 -13.04 -13.04 -7.03
C ALA A 150 -13.64 -12.05 -8.05
N VAL A 151 -13.31 -10.77 -7.93
CA VAL A 151 -13.72 -9.73 -8.89
C VAL A 151 -13.13 -10.01 -10.28
N ALA A 152 -11.84 -10.33 -10.36
CA ALA A 152 -11.16 -10.63 -11.61
C ALA A 152 -11.81 -11.81 -12.35
N PHE A 153 -12.11 -12.90 -11.63
CA PHE A 153 -12.78 -14.07 -12.23
C PHE A 153 -14.22 -13.77 -12.66
N GLY A 154 -14.93 -12.90 -11.94
CA GLY A 154 -16.23 -12.37 -12.38
C GLY A 154 -16.10 -11.64 -13.73
N CYS A 155 -15.15 -10.72 -13.84
CA CYS A 155 -14.86 -10.01 -15.09
C CYS A 155 -14.43 -10.95 -16.22
N PHE A 156 -13.57 -11.94 -15.92
CA PHE A 156 -13.13 -12.95 -16.88
C PHE A 156 -14.29 -13.79 -17.39
N TRP A 157 -15.21 -14.19 -16.50
CA TRP A 157 -16.39 -14.94 -16.88
C TRP A 157 -17.31 -14.14 -17.82
N VAL A 158 -17.57 -12.87 -17.50
CA VAL A 158 -18.36 -11.98 -18.38
C VAL A 158 -17.65 -11.80 -19.73
N GLY A 159 -16.36 -11.49 -19.73
CA GLY A 159 -15.56 -11.31 -20.94
C GLY A 159 -15.56 -12.56 -21.83
N ASP A 160 -15.36 -13.74 -21.24
CA ASP A 160 -15.40 -15.01 -21.96
C ASP A 160 -16.78 -15.28 -22.58
N ARG A 161 -17.87 -14.91 -21.89
CA ARG A 161 -19.24 -15.04 -22.42
C ARG A 161 -19.50 -14.10 -23.58
N LEU A 162 -19.07 -12.84 -23.49
CA LEU A 162 -19.22 -11.87 -24.57
C LEU A 162 -18.43 -12.30 -25.82
N LEU A 163 -17.20 -12.79 -25.64
CA LEU A 163 -16.37 -13.30 -26.73
C LEU A 163 -16.95 -14.56 -27.39
N ALA A 164 -17.67 -15.39 -26.63
CA ALA A 164 -18.31 -16.58 -27.15
C ALA A 164 -19.54 -16.29 -28.04
N VAL A 165 -20.15 -15.11 -27.93
CA VAL A 165 -21.33 -14.69 -28.73
C VAL A 165 -20.91 -14.09 -30.09
N ALA A 166 -19.63 -13.80 -30.30
CA ALA A 166 -19.14 -13.21 -31.55
C ALA A 166 -19.28 -14.20 -32.74
N PRO A 167 -19.77 -13.74 -33.91
CA PRO A 167 -20.25 -14.61 -35.00
C PRO A 167 -19.17 -15.35 -35.82
N HIS A 168 -17.88 -15.24 -35.46
CA HIS A 168 -16.82 -15.95 -36.17
C HIS A 168 -16.48 -17.28 -35.48
N ARG A 169 -16.63 -18.40 -36.22
CA ARG A 169 -16.32 -19.81 -35.85
C ARG A 169 -15.38 -19.93 -34.64
N VAL A 170 -15.95 -19.98 -33.45
CA VAL A 170 -15.20 -20.04 -32.19
C VAL A 170 -14.70 -21.47 -31.98
N VAL A 171 -13.40 -21.71 -32.19
CA VAL A 171 -12.72 -22.95 -31.77
C VAL A 171 -12.87 -23.10 -30.26
N ARG A 172 -13.16 -24.32 -29.76
CA ARG A 172 -13.22 -24.59 -28.30
C ARG A 172 -11.95 -24.07 -27.62
N GLY A 173 -12.09 -23.19 -26.62
CA GLY A 173 -10.97 -22.59 -25.89
C GLY A 173 -10.56 -21.18 -26.36
N ALA A 174 -11.09 -20.69 -27.48
CA ALA A 174 -10.77 -19.37 -28.01
C ALA A 174 -11.09 -18.19 -27.06
N PRO A 175 -12.20 -18.16 -26.28
CA PRO A 175 -12.43 -17.08 -25.32
C PRO A 175 -11.35 -17.00 -24.23
N PHE A 176 -11.01 -18.15 -23.64
CA PHE A 176 -9.93 -18.26 -22.65
C PHE A 176 -8.58 -17.79 -23.22
N GLN A 177 -8.25 -18.20 -24.45
CA GLN A 177 -7.01 -17.80 -25.10
C GLN A 177 -6.97 -16.30 -25.42
N ALA A 178 -8.08 -15.76 -25.91
CA ALA A 178 -8.21 -14.34 -26.20
C ALA A 178 -8.07 -13.52 -24.92
N ARG A 179 -8.72 -13.94 -23.84
CA ARG A 179 -8.59 -13.33 -22.51
C ARG A 179 -7.17 -13.42 -21.96
N LEU A 180 -6.57 -14.61 -21.95
CA LEU A 180 -5.19 -14.83 -21.47
C LEU A 180 -4.22 -13.90 -22.20
N ALA A 181 -4.31 -13.87 -23.54
CA ALA A 181 -3.49 -13.01 -24.37
C ALA A 181 -3.75 -11.53 -24.10
N GLY A 182 -5.02 -11.12 -24.11
CA GLY A 182 -5.43 -9.72 -23.96
C GLY A 182 -5.04 -9.16 -22.60
N VAL A 183 -5.40 -9.83 -21.51
CA VAL A 183 -5.07 -9.40 -20.14
C VAL A 183 -3.57 -9.36 -19.94
N SER A 184 -2.84 -10.39 -20.39
CA SER A 184 -1.38 -10.44 -20.21
C SER A 184 -0.68 -9.36 -21.04
N ALA A 185 -1.11 -9.11 -22.28
CA ALA A 185 -0.56 -8.04 -23.11
C ALA A 185 -0.82 -6.64 -22.51
N VAL A 186 -2.04 -6.41 -22.01
CA VAL A 186 -2.42 -5.14 -21.37
C VAL A 186 -1.59 -4.90 -20.12
N VAL A 187 -1.53 -5.86 -19.21
CA VAL A 187 -0.77 -5.72 -17.95
C VAL A 187 0.72 -5.57 -18.22
N THR A 188 1.29 -6.34 -19.16
CA THR A 188 2.69 -6.17 -19.58
C THR A 188 2.93 -4.76 -20.15
N ALA A 189 2.06 -4.25 -21.02
CA ALA A 189 2.22 -2.92 -21.60
C ALA A 189 2.19 -1.82 -20.53
N VAL A 190 1.25 -1.89 -19.59
CA VAL A 190 1.16 -0.96 -18.45
C VAL A 190 2.42 -1.02 -17.60
N ALA A 191 2.90 -2.23 -17.25
CA ALA A 191 4.08 -2.41 -16.43
C ALA A 191 5.38 -1.96 -17.14
N VAL A 192 5.50 -2.14 -18.46
CA VAL A 192 6.63 -1.61 -19.24
C VAL A 192 6.64 -0.08 -19.19
N VAL A 193 5.50 0.57 -19.43
CA VAL A 193 5.39 2.03 -19.36
C VAL A 193 5.76 2.54 -17.98
N TRP A 194 5.26 1.87 -16.93
CA TRP A 194 5.59 2.20 -15.54
C TRP A 194 7.10 2.07 -15.26
N GLY A 195 7.70 0.91 -15.57
CA GLY A 195 9.13 0.67 -15.32
C GLY A 195 10.05 1.61 -16.11
N LEU A 196 9.69 1.98 -17.34
CA LEU A 196 10.40 3.00 -18.12
C LEU A 196 10.31 4.40 -17.46
N GLY A 197 9.14 4.73 -16.90
CA GLY A 197 8.94 5.95 -16.11
C GLY A 197 9.84 6.00 -14.88
N THR A 198 9.92 4.90 -14.13
CA THR A 198 10.81 4.77 -12.97
C THR A 198 12.27 4.96 -13.38
N MET A 199 12.74 4.27 -14.44
CA MET A 199 14.12 4.43 -14.93
C MET A 199 14.45 5.85 -15.40
N ALA A 200 13.50 6.56 -16.00
CA ALA A 200 13.70 7.96 -16.40
C ALA A 200 13.86 8.89 -15.19
N GLY A 201 13.10 8.62 -14.12
CA GLY A 201 13.25 9.29 -12.82
C GLY A 201 14.63 9.08 -12.20
N LEU A 202 15.14 7.84 -12.22
CA LEU A 202 16.48 7.50 -11.72
C LEU A 202 17.61 8.25 -12.43
N ARG A 203 17.41 8.64 -13.70
CA ARG A 203 18.41 9.37 -14.50
C ARG A 203 18.28 10.89 -14.42
N GLY A 204 17.44 11.43 -13.53
CA GLY A 204 17.19 12.87 -13.41
C GLY A 204 16.54 13.50 -14.65
N GLY A 205 15.96 12.70 -15.54
CA GLY A 205 15.37 13.15 -16.79
C GLY A 205 13.93 13.60 -16.61
N ARG A 206 13.62 14.87 -16.93
CA ARG A 206 12.23 15.30 -17.16
C ARG A 206 11.60 14.41 -18.22
N TRP A 207 10.37 13.95 -17.96
CA TRP A 207 9.48 13.14 -18.81
C TRP A 207 9.25 13.66 -20.26
N THR A 208 9.90 14.75 -20.68
CA THR A 208 9.62 15.47 -21.92
C THR A 208 10.26 14.87 -23.17
N ARG A 209 11.16 13.87 -23.08
CA ARG A 209 11.82 13.27 -24.26
C ARG A 209 11.38 11.84 -24.63
N VAL A 210 10.76 11.08 -23.73
CA VAL A 210 10.23 9.73 -24.03
C VAL A 210 8.83 9.80 -24.68
N GLY A 211 8.20 10.98 -24.65
CA GLY A 211 6.88 11.22 -25.23
C GLY A 211 6.76 10.95 -26.73
N HIS A 212 7.83 10.98 -27.53
CA HIS A 212 7.72 10.75 -28.97
C HIS A 212 7.68 9.26 -29.35
N VAL A 213 8.42 8.39 -28.65
CA VAL A 213 8.38 6.94 -28.89
C VAL A 213 7.08 6.34 -28.35
N ALA A 214 6.61 6.84 -27.20
CA ALA A 214 5.32 6.46 -26.62
C ALA A 214 4.12 6.92 -27.48
N ARG A 215 4.19 8.08 -28.14
CA ARG A 215 3.12 8.57 -29.03
C ARG A 215 2.99 7.77 -30.33
N VAL A 216 4.09 7.27 -30.89
CA VAL A 216 4.07 6.50 -32.15
C VAL A 216 3.61 5.05 -31.93
N ALA A 217 3.86 4.46 -30.76
CA ALA A 217 3.30 3.16 -30.37
C ALA A 217 1.82 3.21 -29.94
N ALA A 218 1.26 4.41 -29.74
CA ALA A 218 -0.03 4.65 -29.09
C ALA A 218 -1.17 5.09 -30.02
N ALA A 219 -1.17 4.67 -31.29
CA ALA A 219 -2.31 4.87 -32.18
C ALA A 219 -3.49 3.91 -31.91
N GLY A 220 -3.44 3.06 -30.86
CA GLY A 220 -4.49 2.09 -30.54
C GLY A 220 -5.04 2.09 -29.11
N SER A 221 -4.44 2.79 -28.14
CA SER A 221 -4.76 2.54 -26.72
C SER A 221 -4.66 3.77 -25.82
N ALA A 222 -5.50 4.78 -26.06
CA ALA A 222 -5.62 5.95 -25.20
C ALA A 222 -5.95 5.60 -23.72
N VAL A 223 -6.61 4.46 -23.48
CA VAL A 223 -6.95 3.96 -22.13
C VAL A 223 -5.74 3.37 -21.39
N LEU A 224 -4.79 2.75 -22.10
CA LEU A 224 -3.61 2.11 -21.47
C LEU A 224 -2.59 3.13 -20.97
N LEU A 225 -2.45 4.26 -21.67
CA LEU A 225 -1.58 5.37 -21.26
C LEU A 225 -2.13 6.12 -20.05
N SER A 226 -3.46 6.35 -19.98
CA SER A 226 -4.08 7.00 -18.82
C SER A 226 -3.97 6.16 -17.54
N VAL A 227 -4.06 4.83 -17.65
CA VAL A 227 -3.89 3.93 -16.50
C VAL A 227 -2.42 3.84 -16.09
N GLY A 228 -1.49 3.66 -17.03
CA GLY A 228 -0.06 3.57 -16.72
C GLY A 228 0.52 4.84 -16.06
N SER A 229 0.07 6.03 -16.46
CA SER A 229 0.48 7.29 -15.83
C SER A 229 -0.15 7.52 -14.46
N ALA A 230 -1.36 7.02 -14.20
CA ALA A 230 -1.99 7.08 -12.88
C ALA A 230 -1.31 6.11 -11.88
N VAL A 231 -0.85 4.96 -12.36
CA VAL A 231 -0.17 3.93 -11.55
C VAL A 231 1.29 4.28 -11.25
N ALA A 232 1.97 5.04 -12.12
CA ALA A 232 3.36 5.46 -11.88
C ALA A 232 3.53 6.41 -10.66
N GLY A 233 2.44 6.94 -10.11
CA GLY A 233 2.41 7.73 -8.87
C GLY A 233 1.80 6.99 -7.67
N ALA A 234 1.60 5.67 -7.77
CA ALA A 234 1.08 4.86 -6.68
C ALA A 234 2.14 4.76 -5.57
N HIS A 235 1.99 5.62 -4.56
CA HIS A 235 2.76 5.54 -3.31
C HIS A 235 2.24 4.36 -2.46
N PRO A 236 3.08 3.77 -1.58
CA PRO A 236 2.57 2.91 -0.53
C PRO A 236 1.52 3.66 0.29
N ILE A 237 0.54 2.95 0.87
CA ILE A 237 -0.49 3.54 1.76
C ILE A 237 0.13 4.61 2.65
N HIS A 238 -0.46 5.79 2.65
CA HIS A 238 0.01 6.87 3.52
C HIS A 238 -0.49 6.64 4.96
N THR A 239 0.40 6.73 5.94
CA THR A 239 0.02 6.50 7.33
C THR A 239 0.74 7.39 8.33
N THR A 240 0.17 7.47 9.53
CA THR A 240 0.93 7.85 10.72
C THR A 240 0.69 6.84 11.84
N LEU A 241 1.65 6.70 12.75
CA LEU A 241 1.45 6.06 14.04
C LEU A 241 1.43 7.14 15.12
N THR A 242 0.38 7.16 15.92
CA THR A 242 0.28 8.00 17.11
C THR A 242 0.13 7.11 18.33
N VAL A 243 1.04 7.22 19.29
CA VAL A 243 0.97 6.53 20.58
C VAL A 243 0.58 7.54 21.65
N LEU A 244 -0.47 7.23 22.40
CA LEU A 244 -0.91 8.00 23.56
C LEU A 244 -0.59 7.19 24.81
N SER A 245 0.28 7.73 25.66
CA SER A 245 0.66 7.11 26.92
C SER A 245 0.26 8.02 28.07
N HIS A 246 -0.47 7.48 29.05
CA HIS A 246 -0.89 8.24 30.22
C HIS A 246 0.18 8.16 31.32
N ASP A 247 0.73 9.30 31.71
CA ASP A 247 1.58 9.43 32.89
C ASP A 247 0.71 9.83 34.08
N ALA A 248 0.33 8.83 34.88
CA ALA A 248 -0.50 9.03 36.07
C ALA A 248 0.20 9.86 37.16
N ALA A 249 1.53 9.84 37.24
CA ALA A 249 2.28 10.59 38.24
C ALA A 249 2.27 12.09 37.92
N ARG A 250 2.30 12.45 36.63
CA ARG A 250 2.28 13.85 36.17
C ARG A 250 0.89 14.35 35.81
N GLY A 251 -0.12 13.47 35.73
CA GLY A 251 -1.46 13.80 35.27
C GLY A 251 -1.49 14.25 33.80
N THR A 252 -0.53 13.78 33.00
CA THR A 252 -0.35 14.16 31.59
C THR A 252 -0.58 12.99 30.66
N ILE A 253 -0.93 13.30 29.41
CA ILE A 253 -0.83 12.36 28.29
C ILE A 253 0.33 12.82 27.44
N ASP A 254 1.25 11.90 27.19
CA ASP A 254 2.27 12.03 26.17
C ASP A 254 1.74 11.45 24.86
N VAL A 255 1.93 12.19 23.79
CA VAL A 255 1.49 11.89 22.43
C VAL A 255 2.73 11.84 21.54
N SER A 256 3.12 10.64 21.17
CA SER A 256 4.23 10.39 20.26
C SER A 256 3.68 10.14 18.86
N ILE A 257 4.11 10.92 17.87
CA ILE A 257 3.66 10.76 16.48
C ILE A 257 4.86 10.40 15.62
N ARG A 258 4.71 9.39 14.78
CA ARG A 258 5.66 9.01 13.75
C ARG A 258 5.02 9.11 12.37
N ALA A 259 5.66 9.84 11.47
CA ALA A 259 5.20 10.10 10.11
C ALA A 259 6.38 10.11 9.13
N PHE A 260 6.16 9.75 7.85
CA PHE A 260 7.20 9.80 6.82
C PHE A 260 7.65 11.23 6.55
N ALA A 261 8.96 11.42 6.39
CA ALA A 261 9.55 12.75 6.23
C ALA A 261 8.98 13.50 5.03
N ASP A 262 8.89 12.82 3.88
CA ASP A 262 8.50 13.41 2.61
C ASP A 262 7.03 13.85 2.65
N ASP A 263 6.12 12.94 2.99
CA ASP A 263 4.67 13.22 3.02
C ASP A 263 4.31 14.23 4.12
N PHE A 264 4.91 14.08 5.30
CA PHE A 264 4.65 14.97 6.42
C PHE A 264 5.13 16.40 6.14
N SER A 265 6.33 16.56 5.60
CA SER A 265 6.89 17.87 5.27
C SER A 265 6.08 18.57 4.17
N ALA A 266 5.62 17.83 3.16
CA ALA A 266 4.74 18.34 2.12
C ALA A 266 3.40 18.83 2.69
N ALA A 267 2.79 18.05 3.60
CA ALA A 267 1.53 18.42 4.22
C ALA A 267 1.66 19.64 5.16
N VAL A 268 2.72 19.69 5.97
CA VAL A 268 3.02 20.83 6.86
C VAL A 268 3.29 22.09 6.05
N ALA A 269 4.11 22.01 5.00
CA ALA A 269 4.41 23.15 4.13
C ALA A 269 3.14 23.68 3.44
N ARG A 270 2.30 22.78 2.91
CA ARG A 270 1.03 23.14 2.28
C ARG A 270 0.08 23.84 3.26
N ALA A 271 -0.04 23.33 4.49
CA ALA A 271 -0.85 23.95 5.53
C ALA A 271 -0.33 25.34 5.95
N ALA A 272 0.99 25.57 5.84
CA ALA A 272 1.62 26.86 6.07
C ALA A 272 1.59 27.80 4.84
N GLY A 273 0.98 27.39 3.72
CA GLY A 273 0.98 28.16 2.47
C GLY A 273 2.34 28.25 1.78
N LYS A 274 3.26 27.31 2.08
CA LYS A 274 4.62 27.23 1.54
C LYS A 274 4.74 26.11 0.50
N PRO A 275 5.66 26.21 -0.46
CA PRO A 275 5.96 25.11 -1.38
C PRO A 275 6.57 23.91 -0.63
N ALA A 276 6.34 22.70 -1.12
CA ALA A 276 6.90 21.49 -0.52
C ALA A 276 8.44 21.51 -0.59
N PRO A 277 9.15 21.32 0.54
CA PRO A 277 10.61 21.31 0.58
C PRO A 277 11.16 20.07 -0.11
N ARG A 278 12.27 20.20 -0.85
CA ARG A 278 12.93 19.07 -1.54
C ARG A 278 13.74 18.18 -0.62
N ASP A 279 14.21 18.74 0.48
CA ASP A 279 15.01 18.08 1.50
C ASP A 279 14.15 17.64 2.69
N SER A 280 12.82 17.71 2.55
CA SER A 280 11.84 17.35 3.56
C SER A 280 11.98 18.11 4.88
N THR A 281 12.57 19.32 4.86
CA THR A 281 12.79 20.15 6.06
C THR A 281 11.65 21.15 6.29
N VAL A 282 11.04 21.10 7.48
CA VAL A 282 10.01 22.06 7.94
C VAL A 282 10.33 22.63 9.32
N THR A 283 9.79 23.81 9.64
CA THR A 283 10.02 24.48 10.92
C THR A 283 9.19 23.86 12.06
N ALA A 284 9.72 23.87 13.28
CA ALA A 284 9.02 23.34 14.45
C ALA A 284 7.68 24.05 14.72
N ASP A 285 7.59 25.35 14.42
CA ASP A 285 6.36 26.14 14.57
C ASP A 285 5.28 25.71 13.58
N ASP A 286 5.65 25.48 12.31
CA ASP A 286 4.72 24.99 11.30
C ASP A 286 4.24 23.57 11.63
N VAL A 287 5.15 22.71 12.11
CA VAL A 287 4.82 21.37 12.62
C VAL A 287 3.82 21.44 13.76
N THR A 288 4.09 22.29 14.76
CA THR A 288 3.21 22.46 15.93
C THR A 288 1.81 22.92 15.52
N ARG A 289 1.74 23.96 14.67
CA ARG A 289 0.48 24.52 14.19
C ARG A 289 -0.31 23.49 13.39
N TYR A 290 0.37 22.73 12.53
CA TYR A 290 -0.24 21.67 11.74
C TYR A 290 -0.81 20.55 12.61
N VAL A 291 -0.01 20.02 13.54
CA VAL A 291 -0.45 18.94 14.42
C VAL A 291 -1.61 19.37 15.30
N GLN A 292 -1.55 20.56 15.91
CA GLN A 292 -2.66 21.06 16.74
C GLN A 292 -3.96 21.29 15.95
N ALA A 293 -3.87 21.59 14.65
CA ALA A 293 -5.03 21.75 13.79
C ALA A 293 -5.65 20.40 13.34
N ARG A 294 -4.82 19.36 13.21
CA ARG A 294 -5.22 18.06 12.63
C ARG A 294 -5.40 16.94 13.63
N LEU A 295 -4.77 17.02 14.78
CA LEU A 295 -4.90 16.11 15.91
C LEU A 295 -5.50 16.86 17.09
N THR A 296 -6.74 16.50 17.43
CA THR A 296 -7.47 17.09 18.55
C THR A 296 -7.83 16.02 19.56
N ILE A 297 -7.60 16.31 20.83
CA ILE A 297 -8.08 15.50 21.96
C ILE A 297 -9.01 16.40 22.77
N ASP A 298 -10.23 15.95 23.03
CA ASP A 298 -11.25 16.74 23.70
C ASP A 298 -10.79 17.19 25.09
N GLY A 299 -10.98 18.48 25.38
CA GLY A 299 -10.72 19.05 26.70
C GLY A 299 -9.24 19.23 27.06
N VAL A 300 -8.31 19.01 26.13
CA VAL A 300 -6.88 19.22 26.36
C VAL A 300 -6.21 19.99 25.23
N ARG A 301 -5.13 20.70 25.56
CA ARG A 301 -4.26 21.37 24.59
C ARG A 301 -2.94 20.61 24.48
N LEU A 302 -2.56 20.28 23.25
CA LEU A 302 -1.29 19.62 22.95
C LEU A 302 -0.17 20.67 22.92
N GLU A 303 0.83 20.53 23.78
CA GLU A 303 2.04 21.35 23.82
C GLU A 303 3.22 20.55 23.26
N PRO A 304 4.03 21.11 22.34
CA PRO A 304 5.16 20.39 21.79
C PRO A 304 6.23 20.15 22.86
N CYS A 305 6.75 18.93 22.94
CA CYS A 305 7.89 18.56 23.78
C CYS A 305 9.15 18.19 22.98
N GLY A 306 9.03 18.03 21.66
CA GLY A 306 10.18 17.80 20.79
C GLY A 306 9.77 17.43 19.36
N VAL A 307 10.62 17.81 18.41
CA VAL A 307 10.51 17.40 17.01
C VAL A 307 11.89 16.90 16.60
N GLN A 308 11.98 15.61 16.27
CA GLN A 308 13.17 14.98 15.74
C GLN A 308 12.89 14.48 14.34
N ARG A 309 13.90 14.56 13.48
CA ARG A 309 13.86 14.04 12.12
C ARG A 309 14.98 13.02 11.95
N THR A 310 14.63 11.88 11.39
CA THR A 310 15.58 10.91 10.83
C THR A 310 15.63 11.04 9.31
N ALA A 311 16.40 10.21 8.62
CA ALA A 311 16.42 10.20 7.14
C ALA A 311 15.01 10.08 6.55
N ASP A 312 14.20 9.17 7.11
CA ASP A 312 12.93 8.75 6.48
C ASP A 312 11.69 9.19 7.26
N ALA A 313 11.82 9.70 8.49
CA ALA A 313 10.68 9.95 9.36
C ALA A 313 10.82 11.17 10.27
N TYR A 314 9.69 11.76 10.62
CA TYR A 314 9.53 12.65 11.76
C TYR A 314 9.08 11.87 13.00
N LEU A 315 9.74 12.14 14.12
CA LEU A 315 9.33 11.72 15.46
C LEU A 315 8.93 12.98 16.23
N LEU A 316 7.65 13.10 16.53
CA LEU A 316 7.07 14.27 17.19
C LEU A 316 6.61 13.88 18.60
N CYS A 317 6.88 14.75 19.56
CA CYS A 317 6.42 14.64 20.93
C CYS A 317 5.49 15.81 21.21
N PHE A 318 4.28 15.50 21.67
CA PHE A 318 3.36 16.45 22.25
C PHE A 318 2.92 15.97 23.64
N ARG A 319 2.64 16.90 24.54
CA ARG A 319 2.16 16.63 25.89
C ARG A 319 0.91 17.44 26.17
N ALA A 320 -0.03 16.84 26.87
CA ALA A 320 -1.25 17.50 27.32
C ALA A 320 -1.50 17.22 28.80
N ARG A 321 -1.84 18.24 29.58
CA ARG A 321 -2.40 18.05 30.92
C ARG A 321 -3.86 17.61 30.79
N VAL A 322 -4.23 16.55 31.51
CA VAL A 322 -5.60 16.05 31.51
C VAL A 322 -6.34 16.60 32.72
N PRO A 323 -7.43 17.37 32.53
CA PRO A 323 -8.22 17.91 33.63
C PRO A 323 -8.70 16.81 34.59
N SER A 324 -8.78 17.16 35.88
CA SER A 324 -9.42 16.32 36.89
C SER A 324 -10.90 16.09 36.52
N GLY A 325 -11.32 14.83 36.45
CA GLY A 325 -12.71 14.45 36.10
C GLY A 325 -12.93 13.97 34.66
N VAL A 326 -11.95 14.08 33.76
CA VAL A 326 -12.04 13.44 32.43
C VAL A 326 -11.87 11.93 32.60
N THR A 327 -12.98 11.20 32.53
CA THR A 327 -13.02 9.73 32.63
C THR A 327 -12.90 9.05 31.29
N THR A 328 -13.24 9.74 30.19
CA THR A 328 -13.16 9.21 28.82
C THR A 328 -12.40 10.17 27.91
N LEU A 329 -11.39 9.64 27.23
CA LEU A 329 -10.63 10.40 26.23
C LEU A 329 -11.31 10.25 24.88
N ARG A 330 -11.58 11.38 24.23
CA ARG A 330 -12.04 11.41 22.85
C ARG A 330 -11.02 12.15 22.00
N ALA A 331 -10.71 11.60 20.83
CA ALA A 331 -9.77 12.22 19.92
C ALA A 331 -10.24 12.12 18.48
N ARG A 332 -9.68 12.99 17.65
CA ARG A 332 -9.77 12.94 16.21
C ARG A 332 -8.38 13.17 15.63
N ASN A 333 -7.93 12.25 14.79
CA ASN A 333 -6.65 12.35 14.10
C ASN A 333 -6.86 12.38 12.58
N LEU A 334 -6.71 13.56 11.98
CA LEU A 334 -6.84 13.81 10.55
C LEU A 334 -5.52 14.23 9.90
N LEU A 335 -4.38 13.92 10.54
CA LEU A 335 -3.06 14.19 9.96
C LEU A 335 -2.98 13.62 8.54
N LEU A 336 -2.49 14.42 7.60
CA LEU A 336 -2.22 14.10 6.18
C LEU A 336 -3.44 13.80 5.30
N THR A 337 -4.64 13.69 5.87
CA THR A 337 -5.87 13.33 5.13
C THR A 337 -6.30 14.36 4.08
N GLU A 338 -5.79 15.59 4.13
CA GLU A 338 -6.03 16.63 3.14
C GLU A 338 -5.13 16.53 1.90
N VAL A 339 -3.99 15.83 2.04
CA VAL A 339 -3.03 15.62 0.96
C VAL A 339 -3.26 14.24 0.34
N HIS A 340 -3.48 13.23 1.19
CA HIS A 340 -3.60 11.84 0.80
C HIS A 340 -4.98 11.31 1.20
N ARG A 341 -5.79 10.93 0.20
CA ARG A 341 -7.18 10.47 0.44
C ARG A 341 -7.24 9.09 1.09
N ASP A 342 -6.24 8.27 0.81
CA ASP A 342 -6.03 6.92 1.32
C ASP A 342 -5.37 6.90 2.71
N GLN A 343 -5.04 8.07 3.27
CA GLN A 343 -4.36 8.21 4.56
C GLN A 343 -5.04 7.42 5.69
N VAL A 344 -4.24 6.63 6.40
CA VAL A 344 -4.63 5.88 7.59
C VAL A 344 -3.85 6.39 8.80
N ASN A 345 -4.53 6.82 9.85
CA ASN A 345 -3.88 7.27 11.09
C ASN A 345 -4.13 6.24 12.18
N ILE A 346 -3.09 5.46 12.52
CA ILE A 346 -3.14 4.44 13.56
C ILE A 346 -2.89 5.12 14.90
N VAL A 347 -3.82 4.98 15.83
CA VAL A 347 -3.76 5.57 17.17
C VAL A 347 -3.78 4.48 18.21
N GLN A 348 -2.65 4.29 18.90
CA GLN A 348 -2.48 3.33 19.98
C GLN A 348 -2.57 4.02 21.32
N VAL A 349 -3.49 3.58 22.17
CA VAL A 349 -3.64 4.08 23.54
C VAL A 349 -3.03 3.05 24.47
N GLN A 350 -1.95 3.43 25.15
CA GLN A 350 -1.27 2.62 26.16
C GLN A 350 -1.83 2.99 27.54
N GLY A 351 -2.70 2.13 28.08
CA GLY A 351 -3.17 2.20 29.47
C GLY A 351 -2.40 1.22 30.38
N ALA A 352 -2.61 1.32 31.69
CA ALA A 352 -1.91 0.51 32.70
C ALA A 352 -2.14 -1.02 32.57
N SER A 353 -3.24 -1.44 31.94
CA SER A 353 -3.63 -2.86 31.85
C SER A 353 -3.95 -3.35 30.44
N ALA A 354 -4.08 -2.47 29.44
CA ALA A 354 -4.38 -2.86 28.07
C ALA A 354 -3.96 -1.79 27.04
N ARG A 355 -3.45 -2.26 25.89
CA ARG A 355 -3.27 -1.44 24.68
C ARG A 355 -4.56 -1.48 23.86
N ARG A 356 -4.99 -0.34 23.32
CA ARG A 356 -6.11 -0.25 22.38
C ARG A 356 -5.70 0.47 21.12
N THR A 357 -5.93 -0.16 19.96
CA THR A 357 -5.72 0.48 18.66
C THR A 357 -7.02 1.00 18.07
N HIS A 358 -6.94 2.21 17.53
CA HIS A 358 -7.98 2.91 16.77
C HIS A 358 -7.41 3.33 15.43
N VAL A 359 -8.24 3.33 14.40
CA VAL A 359 -7.84 3.69 13.04
C VAL A 359 -8.69 4.88 12.59
N PHE A 360 -8.04 5.95 12.17
CA PHE A 360 -8.69 7.14 11.65
C PHE A 360 -8.40 7.32 10.16
N THR A 361 -9.41 7.70 9.39
CA THR A 361 -9.33 8.02 7.96
C THR A 361 -9.93 9.41 7.72
N ALA A 362 -9.91 9.90 6.48
CA ALA A 362 -10.53 11.19 6.13
C ALA A 362 -12.03 11.30 6.53
N SER A 363 -12.75 10.18 6.60
CA SER A 363 -14.15 10.13 7.03
C SER A 363 -14.35 9.96 8.53
N SER A 364 -13.28 9.74 9.29
CA SER A 364 -13.38 9.47 10.73
C SER A 364 -13.81 10.69 11.51
N LYS A 365 -14.84 10.50 12.32
CA LYS A 365 -15.28 11.49 13.32
C LYS A 365 -14.46 11.34 14.60
N LEU A 366 -14.80 12.14 15.60
CA LEU A 366 -14.28 12.01 16.95
C LEU A 366 -14.58 10.61 17.51
N MET A 367 -13.56 9.89 17.99
CA MET A 367 -13.69 8.53 18.54
C MET A 367 -13.35 8.52 20.03
N VAL A 368 -14.03 7.64 20.77
CA VAL A 368 -13.71 7.37 22.19
C VAL A 368 -12.51 6.43 22.25
N LEU A 369 -11.39 6.95 22.75
CA LEU A 369 -10.11 6.26 22.82
C LEU A 369 -10.03 5.25 23.98
N GLY A 370 -10.73 5.52 25.08
CA GLY A 370 -10.77 4.67 26.26
C GLY A 370 -11.14 5.45 27.52
N ALA A 371 -11.39 4.72 28.61
CA ALA A 371 -11.50 5.30 29.94
C ALA A 371 -10.12 5.39 30.61
N ARG A 372 -9.94 6.41 31.45
CA ARG A 372 -8.69 6.71 32.17
C ARG A 372 -8.27 5.60 33.12
#